data_AF-A0A9P6ZM09-F1
#
_entry.id   AF-A0A9P6ZM09-F1
#
_cell.length_a   1.000
_cell.length_b   1.000
_cell.length_c   1.000
_cell.angle_alpha   90.00
_cell.angle_beta   90.00
_cell.angle_gamma   90.00
#
_symmetry.space_group_name_H-M   'P 1'
#
loop_
_entity.id
_entity.type
_entity.pdbx_description
1 polymer ?
#
loop_
_entity_poly.entity_id
_entity_poly.type
_entity_poly.pdbx_seq_one_letter_code
_entity_poly.pdbx_strand_id
1 'polypeptide(L)'
;IVGILRHDLPEIFSMQAKDGSVFKCSDSWVKTFLYDQLQYTMRKGTRAAQKLPPNIDNVCLEQFLRLALTIRDDVITYPEFLVNIDQTNII
;
A
#
# COMPACT_ATOMS: atom_id res chain seq x y z
N ILE A 1 -4.53 1.79 -2.85
CA ILE A 1 -5.79 1.73 -3.64
C ILE A 1 -6.37 3.12 -3.86
N VAL A 2 -6.85 3.84 -2.84
CA VAL A 2 -7.46 5.17 -3.05
C VAL A 2 -6.52 6.19 -3.71
N GLY A 3 -5.22 6.19 -3.38
CA GLY A 3 -4.23 7.05 -4.02
C GLY A 3 -4.09 6.78 -5.52
N ILE A 4 -3.93 5.50 -5.90
CA ILE A 4 -3.91 5.05 -7.30
C ILE A 4 -5.20 5.47 -8.02
N LEU A 5 -6.37 5.21 -7.43
CA LEU A 5 -7.65 5.60 -8.05
C LEU A 5 -7.77 7.11 -8.24
N ARG A 6 -7.25 7.93 -7.32
CA ARG A 6 -7.27 9.40 -7.45
C ARG A 6 -6.32 9.91 -8.53
N HIS A 7 -5.21 9.23 -8.75
CA HIS A 7 -4.19 9.63 -9.71
C HIS A 7 -4.55 9.16 -11.12
N ASP A 8 -4.88 7.87 -11.27
CA ASP A 8 -5.03 7.22 -12.57
C ASP A 8 -6.46 7.26 -13.12
N LEU A 9 -7.46 7.36 -12.22
CA LEU A 9 -8.90 7.29 -12.55
C LEU A 9 -9.72 8.32 -11.73
N PRO A 10 -9.34 9.61 -11.70
CA PRO A 10 -10.01 10.62 -10.85
C PRO A 10 -11.51 10.77 -11.14
N GLU A 11 -11.94 10.51 -12.38
CA GLU A 11 -13.31 10.65 -12.85
C GLU A 11 -14.31 9.76 -12.10
N ILE A 12 -13.87 8.62 -11.56
CA ILE A 12 -14.77 7.69 -10.86
C ILE A 12 -15.41 8.37 -9.64
N PHE A 13 -14.72 9.31 -9.01
CA PHE A 13 -15.20 10.03 -7.83
C PHE A 13 -16.14 11.20 -8.16
N SER A 14 -16.37 11.49 -9.44
CA SER A 14 -17.27 12.54 -9.91
C SER A 14 -18.43 12.02 -10.74
N MET A 15 -18.38 10.75 -11.18
CA MET A 15 -19.52 10.10 -11.82
C MET A 15 -20.66 9.83 -10.84
N GLN A 16 -21.87 10.24 -11.22
CA GLN A 16 -23.10 9.86 -10.55
C GLN A 16 -23.69 8.60 -11.17
N ALA A 17 -24.05 7.65 -10.31
CA ALA A 17 -24.88 6.51 -10.70
C ALA A 17 -26.32 6.96 -10.98
N LYS A 18 -27.11 6.06 -11.56
CA LYS A 18 -28.52 6.33 -11.92
C LYS A 18 -29.40 6.71 -10.72
N ASP A 19 -29.00 6.33 -9.51
CA ASP A 19 -29.66 6.65 -8.25
C ASP A 19 -29.15 7.96 -7.61
N GLY A 20 -28.25 8.67 -8.28
CA GLY A 20 -27.64 9.93 -7.81
C GLY A 20 -26.48 9.74 -6.83
N SER A 21 -26.16 8.50 -6.46
CA SER A 21 -24.99 8.22 -5.61
C SER A 21 -23.69 8.42 -6.37
N VAL A 22 -22.60 8.71 -5.63
CA VAL A 22 -21.26 8.88 -6.19
C VAL A 22 -20.37 7.78 -5.61
N PHE A 23 -19.45 7.27 -6.42
CA PHE A 23 -18.49 6.28 -5.96
C PHE A 23 -17.68 6.81 -4.77
N LYS A 24 -17.62 5.99 -3.72
CA LYS A 24 -16.79 6.23 -2.54
C LYS A 24 -15.90 5.03 -2.31
N CYS A 25 -14.59 5.25 -2.37
CA CYS A 25 -13.60 4.24 -1.97
C CYS A 25 -13.57 4.14 -0.44
N SER A 26 -14.63 3.57 0.14
CA SER A 26 -14.75 3.33 1.58
C SER A 26 -13.95 2.11 2.02
N ASP A 27 -13.66 2.01 3.31
CA ASP A 27 -13.00 0.82 3.88
C ASP A 27 -13.77 -0.48 3.59
N SER A 28 -15.11 -0.43 3.61
CA SER A 28 -15.95 -1.57 3.25
C SER A 28 -15.75 -1.99 1.80
N TRP A 29 -15.77 -1.03 0.87
CA TRP A 29 -15.54 -1.30 -0.54
C TRP A 29 -14.14 -1.87 -0.79
N VAL A 30 -13.11 -1.29 -0.15
CA VAL A 30 -11.72 -1.77 -0.26
C VAL A 30 -11.60 -3.22 0.21
N LYS A 31 -12.22 -3.58 1.33
CA LYS A 31 -12.21 -4.96 1.84
C LYS A 31 -12.88 -5.93 0.86
N THR A 32 -14.05 -5.58 0.34
CA THR A 32 -14.77 -6.38 -0.65
C THR A 32 -13.95 -6.54 -1.93
N PHE A 33 -13.40 -5.45 -2.46
CA PHE A 33 -12.56 -5.48 -3.65
C PHE A 33 -11.32 -6.37 -3.48
N LEU A 34 -10.61 -6.23 -2.36
CA LEU A 34 -9.43 -7.06 -2.04
C LEU A 34 -9.79 -8.54 -1.97
N TYR A 35 -10.90 -8.87 -1.30
CA TYR A 35 -11.32 -10.26 -1.13
C TYR A 35 -11.83 -10.87 -2.44
N ASP A 36 -12.78 -10.21 -3.12
CA ASP A 36 -13.47 -10.78 -4.28
C ASP A 36 -12.64 -10.72 -5.55
N GLN A 37 -11.96 -9.58 -5.81
CA GLN A 37 -11.28 -9.36 -7.09
C GLN A 37 -9.81 -9.78 -7.04
N LEU A 38 -9.15 -9.59 -5.89
CA LEU A 38 -7.73 -9.89 -5.75
C LEU A 38 -7.46 -11.18 -4.96
N GLN A 39 -8.52 -11.87 -4.48
CA GLN A 39 -8.41 -13.07 -3.65
C GLN A 39 -7.49 -12.86 -2.42
N TYR A 40 -7.41 -11.61 -1.98
CA TYR A 40 -6.56 -11.19 -0.87
C TYR A 40 -7.33 -11.35 0.43
N THR A 41 -6.81 -12.20 1.33
CA THR A 41 -7.35 -12.36 2.68
C THR A 41 -6.59 -11.47 3.65
N MET A 42 -7.32 -10.79 4.55
CA MET A 42 -6.70 -10.02 5.63
C MET A 42 -5.98 -10.99 6.58
N ARG A 43 -4.66 -11.13 6.40
CA ARG A 43 -3.84 -11.91 7.30
C ARG A 43 -3.51 -11.07 8.52
N LYS A 44 -3.73 -11.62 9.70
CA LYS A 44 -3.18 -11.06 10.95
C LYS A 44 -1.67 -11.04 10.80
N GLY A 45 -1.06 -9.86 10.97
CA GLY A 45 0.39 -9.71 10.86
C GLY A 45 1.12 -10.78 11.67
N THR A 46 2.12 -11.41 11.07
CA THR A 46 2.94 -12.41 11.76
C THR A 46 3.71 -11.71 12.87
N ARG A 47 3.60 -12.18 14.12
CA ARG A 47 4.46 -11.77 15.24
C ARG A 47 5.89 -12.33 15.10
N ALA A 48 6.46 -12.28 13.89
CA ALA A 48 7.76 -12.85 13.56
C ALA A 48 8.93 -11.88 13.86
N ALA A 49 8.69 -10.76 14.55
CA ALA A 49 9.75 -9.91 15.09
C ALA A 49 10.02 -10.29 16.55
N GLN A 50 10.62 -11.46 16.80
CA GLN A 50 11.04 -11.82 18.17
C GLN A 50 12.53 -11.64 18.43
N LYS A 51 13.35 -11.32 17.41
CA LYS A 51 14.78 -11.10 17.60
C LYS A 51 15.23 -9.91 16.78
N LEU A 52 15.71 -8.86 17.47
CA LEU A 52 16.45 -7.79 16.84
C LEU A 52 17.84 -8.33 16.47
N PRO A 53 18.31 -8.14 15.22
CA PRO A 53 19.65 -8.50 14.86
C PRO A 53 20.66 -7.57 15.56
N PRO A 54 21.89 -8.02 15.85
CA PRO A 54 22.92 -7.19 16.51
C PRO A 54 23.29 -5.92 15.75
N ASN A 55 23.04 -5.88 14.43
CA ASN A 55 23.36 -4.78 13.53
C ASN A 55 22.13 -3.98 13.09
N ILE A 56 21.09 -3.91 13.92
CA ILE A 56 19.81 -3.26 13.57
C ILE A 56 19.98 -1.84 13.02
N ASP A 57 20.88 -1.04 13.58
CA ASP A 57 21.12 0.33 13.12
C ASP A 57 21.62 0.38 11.67
N ASN A 58 22.50 -0.55 11.29
CA ASN A 58 23.01 -0.67 9.93
C ASN A 58 21.91 -1.15 8.97
N VAL A 59 21.09 -2.11 9.40
CA VAL A 59 19.96 -2.61 8.59
C VAL A 59 18.94 -1.51 8.35
N CYS A 60 18.59 -0.74 9.40
CA CYS A 60 17.69 0.41 9.29
C CYS A 60 18.25 1.49 8.36
N LEU A 61 19.54 1.80 8.48
CA LEU A 61 20.21 2.79 7.63
C LEU A 61 20.25 2.33 6.17
N GLU A 62 20.62 1.08 5.91
CA GLU A 62 20.65 0.53 4.56
C GLU A 62 19.25 0.52 3.93
N GLN A 63 18.23 0.13 4.69
CA GLN A 63 16.85 0.17 4.25
C GLN A 63 16.39 1.60 3.92
N PHE A 64 16.73 2.57 4.78
CA PHE A 64 16.45 3.98 4.53
C PHE A 64 17.10 4.48 3.24
N LEU A 65 18.37 4.15 3.01
CA LEU A 65 19.10 4.55 1.80
C LEU A 65 18.49 3.93 0.54
N ARG A 66 18.15 2.64 0.59
CA ARG A 66 17.46 1.96 -0.53
C ARG A 66 16.13 2.62 -0.85
N LEU A 67 15.34 2.95 0.17
CA LEU A 67 14.08 3.67 -0.01
C LEU A 67 14.28 5.04 -0.65
N ALA A 68 15.26 5.82 -0.18
CA ALA A 68 15.57 7.13 -0.75
C ALA A 68 15.98 7.03 -2.23
N LEU A 69 16.76 6.00 -2.58
CA LEU A 69 17.15 5.73 -3.97
C LEU A 69 15.95 5.34 -4.82
N THR A 70 15.12 4.40 -4.38
CA THR A 70 13.88 3.99 -5.09
C THR A 70 12.94 5.18 -5.30
N ILE A 71 12.72 6.01 -4.27
CA ILE A 71 11.89 7.21 -4.40
C ILE A 71 12.43 8.15 -5.49
N ARG A 72 13.75 8.37 -5.50
CA ARG A 72 14.41 9.22 -6.48
C ARG A 72 14.33 8.64 -7.89
N ASP A 73 14.66 7.37 -8.05
CA ASP A 73 14.84 6.72 -9.35
C ASP A 73 13.50 6.40 -10.02
N ASP A 74 12.50 5.97 -9.25
CA ASP A 74 11.16 5.66 -9.74
C ASP A 74 10.21 6.89 -9.70
N VAL A 75 10.74 8.07 -9.35
CA VAL A 75 9.99 9.33 -9.29
C VAL A 75 8.71 9.19 -8.45
N ILE A 76 8.85 8.57 -7.28
CA ILE A 76 7.73 8.38 -6.35
C ILE A 76 7.44 9.72 -5.68
N THR A 77 6.54 10.51 -6.27
CA THR A 77 6.19 11.85 -5.78
C THR A 77 5.16 11.85 -4.65
N TYR A 78 4.50 10.72 -4.42
CA TYR A 78 3.39 10.60 -3.47
C TYR A 78 3.70 9.57 -2.37
N PRO A 79 3.67 9.96 -1.09
CA PRO A 79 4.00 9.06 0.03
C PRO A 79 3.02 7.87 0.15
N GLU A 80 1.82 7.97 -0.43
CA GLU A 80 0.83 6.90 -0.47
C GLU A 80 1.26 5.69 -1.31
N PHE A 81 2.33 5.82 -2.11
CA PHE A 81 2.95 4.70 -2.83
C PHE A 81 4.00 3.94 -2.00
N LEU A 82 4.35 4.43 -0.81
CA LEU A 82 5.29 3.78 0.11
C LEU A 82 4.63 2.71 1.00
N VAL A 83 3.64 1.97 0.48
CA VAL A 83 2.92 0.95 1.26
C VAL A 83 3.55 -0.42 1.03
N ASN A 84 3.85 -1.15 2.12
CA ASN A 84 4.32 -2.54 2.17
C ASN A 84 5.78 -2.84 1.74
N ILE A 85 6.74 -1.96 1.99
CA ILE A 85 8.16 -2.31 1.71
C ILE A 85 8.71 -3.40 2.67
N ASP A 86 8.12 -3.58 3.86
CA ASP A 86 8.54 -4.58 4.86
C ASP A 86 7.99 -6.00 4.64
N GLN A 87 7.26 -6.26 3.55
CA GLN A 87 6.84 -7.63 3.26
C GLN A 87 7.79 -8.30 2.27
N THR A 88 8.75 -9.05 2.81
CA THR A 88 9.05 -10.42 2.33
C THR A 88 10.00 -11.17 3.28
N ASN A 89 9.45 -12.07 4.09
CA ASN A 89 10.12 -13.33 4.42
C ASN A 89 10.09 -14.21 3.15
N ILE A 90 10.93 -13.90 2.16
CA ILE A 90 11.32 -14.92 1.17
C ILE A 90 12.32 -15.80 1.91
N ILE A 91 11.93 -17.06 2.16
CA ILE A 91 12.80 -18.13 2.65
C ILE A 91 13.82 -18.45 1.56
#